data_AF-A0A5C7NH80-F1
#
_entry.id   AF-A0A5C7NH80-F1
#
_cell.length_a   1.000
_cell.length_b   1.000
_cell.length_c   1.000
_cell.angle_alpha   90.00
_cell.angle_beta   90.00
_cell.angle_gamma   90.00
#
_symmetry.space_group_name_H-M   'P 1'
#
loop_
_entity.id
_entity.type
_entity.pdbx_description
1 polymer ?
#
loop_
_entity_poly.entity_id
_entity_poly.type
_entity_poly.pdbx_seq_one_letter_code
_entity_poly.pdbx_strand_id
1 'polypeptide(L)'
;ALEVEKRWQDDDYTVDAAVVVTRTETAEEVRDALVRIPVAYRSVVVLHDAEGWTAREIADVMDLSLPAAKQRLRRGRMMLVSAMAQGHERRIATANVPLRCWDARQHVSAYLDGELPQPTATAVEQHLATCPTCPPLYASLVSVRDAMAGGLQDPDTVIPDALAQRIRSLQV
;
A
#
# COMPACT_ATOMS: atom_id res chain seq x y z
N ALA A 1 5.36 -13.73 -1.12
CA ALA A 1 6.29 -14.07 -0.01
C ALA A 1 7.33 -15.11 -0.44
N LEU A 2 6.91 -16.22 -1.06
CA LEU A 2 7.86 -17.23 -1.55
C LEU A 2 8.83 -16.69 -2.61
N GLU A 3 8.38 -15.75 -3.45
CA GLU A 3 9.21 -15.15 -4.49
C GLU A 3 10.41 -14.34 -3.94
N VAL A 4 10.19 -13.52 -2.90
CA VAL A 4 11.30 -12.77 -2.28
C VAL A 4 12.28 -13.71 -1.61
N GLU A 5 11.80 -14.79 -0.97
CA GLU A 5 12.70 -15.77 -0.36
C GLU A 5 13.51 -16.52 -1.40
N LYS A 6 12.89 -16.93 -2.51
CA LYS A 6 13.59 -17.56 -3.63
C LYS A 6 14.70 -16.66 -4.17
N ARG A 7 14.42 -15.36 -4.35
CA ARG A 7 15.43 -14.38 -4.80
C ARG A 7 16.57 -14.25 -3.78
N TRP A 8 16.26 -14.19 -2.49
CA TRP A 8 17.28 -14.11 -1.42
C TRP A 8 18.04 -15.41 -1.14
N GLN A 9 17.58 -16.54 -1.70
CA GLN A 9 18.28 -17.83 -1.66
C GLN A 9 19.20 -18.03 -2.86
N ASP A 10 19.10 -17.18 -3.87
CA ASP A 10 19.98 -17.18 -5.03
C ASP A 10 21.30 -16.49 -4.65
N ASP A 11 22.41 -17.20 -4.75
CA ASP A 11 23.73 -16.68 -4.36
C ASP A 11 24.20 -15.51 -5.25
N ASP A 12 23.66 -15.42 -6.48
CA ASP A 12 23.97 -14.32 -7.41
C ASP A 12 23.09 -13.09 -7.15
N TYR A 13 22.07 -13.19 -6.30
CA TYR A 13 21.23 -12.06 -5.98
C TYR A 13 21.90 -11.11 -4.99
N THR A 14 22.04 -9.86 -5.44
CA THR A 14 22.45 -8.75 -4.57
C THR A 14 21.64 -7.49 -4.87
N VAL A 15 21.82 -6.47 -4.02
CA VAL A 15 21.30 -5.12 -4.19
C VAL A 15 22.46 -4.14 -4.10
N ASP A 16 22.35 -2.99 -4.77
CA ASP A 16 23.28 -1.90 -4.54
C ASP A 16 23.06 -1.31 -3.13
N ALA A 17 23.98 -1.61 -2.22
CA ALA A 17 23.89 -1.18 -0.83
C ALA A 17 23.96 0.34 -0.69
N ALA A 18 24.74 1.04 -1.52
CA ALA A 18 24.85 2.50 -1.46
C ALA A 18 23.51 3.15 -1.80
N VAL A 19 22.83 2.64 -2.85
CA VAL A 19 21.48 3.08 -3.21
C VAL A 19 20.48 2.86 -2.07
N VAL A 20 20.50 1.69 -1.42
CA VAL A 20 19.59 1.40 -0.30
C VAL A 20 19.85 2.35 0.87
N VAL A 21 21.12 2.52 1.26
CA VAL A 21 21.53 3.39 2.38
C VAL A 21 21.10 4.83 2.14
N THR A 22 21.46 5.43 1.00
CA THR A 22 21.06 6.81 0.68
C THR A 22 19.54 7.00 0.74
N ARG A 23 18.76 6.03 0.26
CA ARG A 23 17.30 6.13 0.30
C ARG A 23 16.74 6.04 1.73
N THR A 24 17.37 5.27 2.62
CA THR A 24 16.91 5.18 4.02
C THR A 24 17.04 6.49 4.81
N GLU A 25 17.78 7.48 4.30
CA GLU A 25 17.96 8.78 4.95
C GLU A 25 16.69 9.65 4.97
N THR A 26 15.70 9.35 4.13
CA THR A 26 14.45 10.13 4.09
C THR A 26 13.24 9.31 4.51
N ALA A 27 12.45 9.87 5.43
CA ALA A 27 11.25 9.21 5.95
C ALA A 27 10.24 8.86 4.84
N GLU A 28 10.14 9.70 3.81
CA GLU A 28 9.25 9.47 2.69
C GLU A 28 9.67 8.25 1.85
N GLU A 29 10.97 7.96 1.71
CA GLU A 29 11.47 6.81 0.93
C GLU A 29 11.16 5.51 1.63
N VAL A 30 11.40 5.50 2.93
CA VAL A 30 11.05 4.38 3.81
C VAL A 30 9.54 4.13 3.77
N ARG A 31 8.71 5.18 3.86
CA ARG A 31 7.25 5.07 3.74
C ARG A 31 6.82 4.49 2.39
N ASP A 32 7.36 4.99 1.29
CA ASP A 32 7.02 4.49 -0.05
C ASP A 32 7.39 3.00 -0.24
N ALA A 33 8.53 2.56 0.31
CA ALA A 33 8.91 1.16 0.28
C ALA A 33 8.01 0.28 1.16
N LEU A 34 7.70 0.72 2.39
CA LEU A 34 6.78 0.02 3.28
C LEU A 34 5.42 -0.22 2.63
N VAL A 35 4.88 0.79 1.93
CA VAL A 35 3.57 0.75 1.24
C VAL A 35 3.46 -0.36 0.19
N ARG A 36 4.59 -0.88 -0.32
CA ARG A 36 4.64 -1.96 -1.31
C ARG A 36 4.66 -3.36 -0.68
N ILE A 37 4.83 -3.45 0.63
CA ILE A 37 4.88 -4.71 1.38
C ILE A 37 3.46 -5.08 1.82
N PRO A 38 3.01 -6.34 1.69
CA PRO A 38 1.71 -6.75 2.24
C PRO A 38 1.61 -6.47 3.74
N VAL A 39 0.43 -6.01 4.17
CA VAL A 39 0.21 -5.45 5.52
C VAL A 39 0.69 -6.38 6.64
N ALA A 40 0.44 -7.69 6.53
CA ALA A 40 0.84 -8.67 7.55
C ALA A 40 2.36 -8.75 7.80
N TYR A 41 3.19 -8.44 6.80
CA TYR A 41 4.65 -8.37 6.96
C TYR A 41 5.11 -6.97 7.37
N ARG A 42 4.47 -5.94 6.80
CA ARG A 42 4.74 -4.53 7.16
C ARG A 42 4.54 -4.28 8.64
N SER A 43 3.41 -4.73 9.20
CA SER A 43 3.08 -4.52 10.62
C SER A 43 4.15 -5.12 11.53
N VAL A 44 4.62 -6.33 11.23
CA VAL A 44 5.66 -6.99 12.03
C VAL A 44 7.00 -6.24 11.97
N VAL A 45 7.38 -5.72 10.80
CA VAL A 45 8.60 -4.91 10.66
C VAL A 45 8.48 -3.59 11.41
N VAL A 46 7.35 -2.88 11.29
CA VAL A 46 7.16 -1.59 11.98
C VAL A 46 7.19 -1.80 13.50
N LEU A 47 6.42 -2.75 14.02
CA LEU A 47 6.40 -3.03 15.46
C LEU A 47 7.78 -3.41 15.98
N HIS A 48 8.54 -4.23 15.25
CA HIS A 48 9.86 -4.67 15.71
C HIS A 48 10.96 -3.61 15.52
N ASP A 49 11.10 -3.09 14.31
CA ASP A 49 12.28 -2.30 13.90
C ASP A 49 12.08 -0.78 14.13
N ALA A 50 10.84 -0.29 14.20
CA ALA A 50 10.56 1.12 14.52
C ALA A 50 10.11 1.29 15.98
N GLU A 51 9.24 0.42 16.48
CA GLU A 51 8.66 0.53 17.82
C GLU A 51 9.40 -0.30 18.89
N GLY A 52 10.36 -1.14 18.49
CA GLY A 52 11.21 -1.90 19.42
C GLY A 52 10.58 -3.14 20.06
N TRP A 53 9.43 -3.60 19.56
CA TRP A 53 8.73 -4.77 20.12
C TRP A 53 9.49 -6.06 19.83
N THR A 54 9.45 -7.00 20.77
CA THR A 54 10.00 -8.33 20.60
C THR A 54 9.11 -9.19 19.69
N ALA A 55 9.69 -10.20 19.04
CA ALA A 55 8.93 -11.17 18.25
C ALA A 55 7.87 -11.94 19.08
N ARG A 56 8.01 -11.99 20.41
CA ARG A 56 7.03 -12.60 21.31
C ARG A 56 5.84 -11.68 21.53
N GLU A 57 6.06 -10.41 21.89
CA GLU A 57 4.98 -9.42 22.03
C GLU A 57 4.19 -9.27 20.73
N ILE A 58 4.87 -9.31 19.58
CA ILE A 58 4.22 -9.28 18.27
C ILE A 58 3.40 -10.55 18.03
N ALA A 59 3.90 -11.71 18.44
CA ALA A 59 3.16 -12.96 18.31
C ALA A 59 1.88 -12.91 19.15
N ASP A 60 1.96 -12.42 20.38
CA ASP A 60 0.83 -12.32 21.30
C ASP A 60 -0.22 -11.32 20.80
N VAL A 61 0.20 -10.10 20.38
CA VAL A 61 -0.75 -9.06 19.94
C VAL A 61 -1.41 -9.34 18.60
N MET A 62 -0.73 -10.07 17.71
CA MET A 62 -1.23 -10.40 16.36
C MET A 62 -1.89 -11.78 16.28
N ASP A 63 -2.04 -12.47 17.41
CA ASP A 63 -2.56 -13.86 17.50
C ASP A 63 -1.81 -14.82 16.55
N LEU A 64 -0.49 -14.86 16.69
CA LEU A 64 0.41 -15.69 15.90
C LEU A 64 1.22 -16.62 16.81
N SER A 65 1.70 -17.71 16.24
CA SER A 65 2.79 -18.45 16.87
C SER A 65 4.10 -17.65 16.79
N LEU A 66 4.96 -17.78 17.80
CA LEU A 66 6.29 -17.16 17.79
C LEU A 66 7.12 -17.52 16.52
N PRO A 67 7.12 -18.77 16.01
CA PRO A 67 7.74 -19.08 14.73
C PRO A 67 7.15 -18.30 13.55
N ALA A 68 5.82 -18.14 13.50
CA ALA A 68 5.16 -17.37 12.44
C ALA A 68 5.52 -15.89 12.50
N ALA A 69 5.58 -15.29 13.69
CA ALA A 69 6.02 -13.90 13.88
C ALA A 69 7.47 -13.70 13.39
N LYS A 70 8.39 -14.59 13.78
CA LYS A 70 9.80 -14.56 13.31
C LYS A 70 9.90 -14.72 11.78
N GLN A 71 9.13 -15.63 11.21
CA GLN A 71 9.13 -15.83 9.76
C GLN A 71 8.57 -14.61 9.02
N ARG A 72 7.50 -13.99 9.53
CA ARG A 72 6.96 -12.75 8.97
C ARG A 72 7.96 -11.60 9.09
N LEU A 73 8.66 -11.47 10.21
CA LEU A 73 9.69 -10.44 10.40
C LEU A 73 10.82 -10.60 9.37
N ARG A 74 11.37 -11.82 9.24
CA ARG A 74 12.42 -12.12 8.25
C ARG A 74 11.99 -11.76 6.84
N ARG A 75 10.81 -12.25 6.42
CA ARG A 75 10.25 -11.96 5.10
C ARG A 75 9.97 -10.48 4.89
N GLY A 76 9.45 -9.79 5.90
CA GLY A 76 9.19 -8.36 5.85
C GLY A 76 10.46 -7.55 5.63
N ARG A 77 11.54 -7.85 6.36
CA ARG A 77 12.85 -7.20 6.16
C ARG A 77 13.40 -7.45 4.76
N MET A 78 13.31 -8.68 4.26
CA MET A 78 13.71 -9.00 2.88
C MET A 78 12.91 -8.19 1.85
N MET A 79 11.59 -8.12 2.01
CA MET A 79 10.72 -7.31 1.13
C MET A 79 11.07 -5.82 1.20
N LEU A 80 11.37 -5.30 2.40
CA LEU A 80 11.71 -3.90 2.58
C LEU A 80 13.01 -3.55 1.85
N VAL A 81 14.07 -4.33 2.04
CA VAL A 81 15.34 -4.13 1.34
C VAL A 81 15.15 -4.24 -0.18
N SER A 82 14.44 -5.27 -0.66
CA SER A 82 14.15 -5.41 -2.10
C SER A 82 13.33 -4.22 -2.65
N ALA A 83 12.38 -3.67 -1.88
CA ALA A 83 11.63 -2.47 -2.26
C ALA A 83 12.49 -1.20 -2.25
N MET A 84 13.43 -1.09 -1.31
CA MET A 84 14.43 -0.02 -1.22
C MET A 84 15.50 -0.11 -2.33
N ALA A 85 15.75 -1.29 -2.90
CA ALA A 85 16.59 -1.39 -4.09
C ALA A 85 15.81 -1.02 -5.37
N GLN A 86 14.64 -1.64 -5.58
CA GLN A 86 13.85 -1.47 -6.81
C GLN A 86 13.26 -0.07 -7.01
N GLY A 87 13.07 0.71 -5.94
CA GLY A 87 12.55 2.06 -6.09
C GLY A 87 13.54 3.03 -6.77
N HIS A 88 14.84 2.70 -6.87
CA HIS A 88 15.82 3.53 -7.60
C HIS A 88 15.62 3.50 -9.12
N GLU A 89 15.57 2.31 -9.73
CA GLU A 89 15.26 2.15 -11.16
C GLU A 89 13.90 2.78 -11.51
N ARG A 90 12.91 2.62 -10.62
CA ARG A 90 11.59 3.23 -10.79
C ARG A 90 11.62 4.75 -10.68
N ARG A 91 12.42 5.32 -9.78
CA ARG A 91 12.58 6.78 -9.66
C ARG A 91 13.24 7.38 -10.87
N ILE A 92 14.24 6.71 -11.46
CA ILE A 92 14.80 7.14 -12.73
C ILE A 92 13.69 7.18 -13.80
N ALA A 93 12.85 6.14 -13.86
CA ALA A 93 11.73 6.09 -14.80
C ALA A 93 10.58 7.10 -14.49
N THR A 94 10.48 7.62 -13.27
CA THR A 94 9.42 8.53 -12.81
C THR A 94 9.96 9.88 -12.32
N ALA A 95 11.16 10.27 -12.73
CA ALA A 95 11.87 11.43 -12.19
C ALA A 95 11.11 12.76 -12.35
N ASN A 96 10.24 12.86 -13.35
CA ASN A 96 9.43 14.04 -13.64
C ASN A 96 7.98 13.97 -13.09
N VAL A 97 7.70 12.99 -12.22
CA VAL A 97 6.36 12.81 -11.64
C VAL A 97 6.24 13.64 -10.36
N PRO A 98 5.24 14.53 -10.24
CA PRO A 98 5.15 15.50 -9.14
C PRO A 98 4.82 14.86 -7.79
N LEU A 99 4.20 13.68 -7.78
CA LEU A 99 3.82 12.95 -6.57
C LEU A 99 4.53 11.62 -6.44
N ARG A 100 4.76 11.21 -5.20
CA ARG A 100 5.16 9.85 -4.84
C ARG A 100 3.94 8.93 -4.86
N CYS A 101 4.16 7.62 -4.90
CA CYS A 101 3.04 6.66 -4.91
C CYS A 101 2.21 6.78 -3.62
N TRP A 102 2.84 6.98 -2.46
CA TRP A 102 2.12 7.17 -1.21
C TRP A 102 1.23 8.42 -1.25
N ASP A 103 1.78 9.57 -1.61
CA ASP A 103 1.03 10.85 -1.65
C ASP A 103 -0.15 10.75 -2.62
N ALA A 104 0.06 10.17 -3.80
CA ALA A 104 -1.02 9.91 -4.74
C ALA A 104 -2.08 8.95 -4.15
N ARG A 105 -1.68 7.85 -3.48
CA ARG A 105 -2.63 6.87 -2.91
C ARG A 105 -3.44 7.42 -1.74
N GLN A 106 -2.89 8.34 -0.96
CA GLN A 106 -3.64 8.99 0.13
C GLN A 106 -4.85 9.78 -0.38
N HIS A 107 -4.81 10.23 -1.63
CA HIS A 107 -5.87 11.01 -2.27
C HIS A 107 -6.92 10.17 -3.02
N VAL A 108 -6.82 8.83 -3.01
CA VAL A 108 -7.63 7.99 -3.91
C VAL A 108 -9.13 8.15 -3.74
N SER A 109 -9.65 8.17 -2.50
CA SER A 109 -11.09 8.31 -2.26
C SER A 109 -11.59 9.68 -2.70
N ALA A 110 -10.98 10.76 -2.18
CA ALA A 110 -11.35 12.12 -2.54
C ALA A 110 -11.21 12.40 -4.06
N TYR A 111 -10.24 11.78 -4.73
CA TYR A 111 -10.11 11.86 -6.19
C TYR A 111 -11.30 11.21 -6.89
N LEU A 112 -11.66 9.98 -6.49
CA LEU A 112 -12.79 9.26 -7.06
C LEU A 112 -14.11 9.99 -6.80
N ASP A 113 -14.27 10.57 -5.63
CA ASP A 113 -15.49 11.29 -5.22
C ASP A 113 -15.58 12.71 -5.82
N GLY A 114 -14.53 13.17 -6.53
CA GLY A 114 -14.50 14.50 -7.16
C GLY A 114 -14.32 15.65 -6.17
N GLU A 115 -13.80 15.37 -4.98
CA GLU A 115 -13.68 16.31 -3.85
C GLU A 115 -12.30 16.98 -3.77
N LEU A 116 -11.34 16.58 -4.60
CA LEU A 116 -10.01 17.18 -4.59
C LEU A 116 -9.98 18.57 -5.22
N PRO A 117 -9.23 19.52 -4.63
CA PRO A 117 -8.88 20.77 -5.30
C PRO A 117 -8.18 20.48 -6.64
N GLN A 118 -8.49 21.26 -7.66
CA GLN A 118 -7.97 21.08 -9.03
C GLN A 118 -6.44 20.87 -9.10
N PRO A 119 -5.60 21.62 -8.36
CA PRO A 119 -4.14 21.40 -8.39
C PRO A 119 -3.74 20.00 -7.91
N THR A 120 -4.40 19.48 -6.89
CA THR A 120 -4.14 18.15 -6.33
C THR A 120 -4.63 17.05 -7.26
N ALA A 121 -5.82 17.22 -7.86
CA ALA A 121 -6.36 16.30 -8.85
C ALA A 121 -5.41 16.16 -10.05
N THR A 122 -4.95 17.28 -10.61
CA THR A 122 -3.97 17.29 -11.72
C THR A 122 -2.66 16.62 -11.33
N ALA A 123 -2.16 16.81 -10.12
CA ALA A 123 -0.95 16.15 -9.65
C ALA A 123 -1.11 14.62 -9.55
N VAL A 124 -2.29 14.14 -9.12
CA VAL A 124 -2.65 12.71 -9.11
C VAL A 124 -2.74 12.17 -10.53
N GLU A 125 -3.41 12.87 -11.45
CA GLU A 125 -3.53 12.48 -12.86
C GLU A 125 -2.17 12.38 -13.54
N GLN A 126 -1.29 13.36 -13.35
CA GLN A 126 0.09 13.34 -13.85
C GLN A 126 0.88 12.15 -13.30
N HIS A 127 0.67 11.82 -12.02
CA HIS A 127 1.24 10.62 -11.43
C HIS A 127 0.73 9.35 -12.10
N LEU A 128 -0.58 9.20 -12.28
CA LEU A 128 -1.15 8.02 -12.94
C LEU A 128 -0.70 7.89 -14.39
N ALA A 129 -0.50 8.99 -15.12
CA ALA A 129 -0.04 8.97 -16.51
C ALA A 129 1.37 8.37 -16.67
N THR A 130 2.21 8.42 -15.63
CA THR A 130 3.64 8.05 -15.73
C THR A 130 4.03 6.90 -14.80
N CYS A 131 3.29 6.67 -13.72
CA CYS A 131 3.60 5.64 -12.74
C CYS A 131 3.28 4.23 -13.28
N PRO A 132 4.21 3.27 -13.27
CA PRO A 132 3.94 1.92 -13.77
C PRO A 132 3.10 1.04 -12.81
N THR A 133 2.78 1.51 -11.60
CA THR A 133 2.14 0.67 -10.56
C THR A 133 0.82 1.17 -10.00
N CYS A 134 0.57 2.49 -10.05
CA CYS A 134 -0.66 3.07 -9.52
C CYS A 134 -1.88 2.95 -10.47
N PRO A 135 -1.73 3.01 -11.81
CA PRO A 135 -2.88 2.91 -12.72
C PRO A 135 -3.69 1.62 -12.57
N PRO A 136 -3.09 0.42 -12.47
CA PRO A 136 -3.87 -0.80 -12.25
C PRO A 136 -4.67 -0.79 -10.93
N LEU A 137 -4.13 -0.18 -9.87
CA LEU A 137 -4.81 -0.05 -8.59
C LEU A 137 -6.03 0.88 -8.69
N TYR A 138 -5.84 2.06 -9.28
CA TYR A 138 -6.92 3.04 -9.48
C TYR A 138 -8.00 2.50 -10.41
N ALA A 139 -7.62 1.88 -11.53
CA ALA A 139 -8.56 1.27 -12.47
C ALA A 139 -9.39 0.16 -11.80
N SER A 140 -8.78 -0.63 -10.91
CA SER A 140 -9.51 -1.66 -10.16
C SER A 140 -10.55 -1.04 -9.22
N LEU A 141 -10.22 0.06 -8.54
CA LEU A 141 -11.16 0.76 -7.67
C LEU A 141 -12.33 1.39 -8.43
N VAL A 142 -12.04 2.03 -9.57
CA VAL A 142 -13.09 2.58 -10.47
C VAL A 142 -14.02 1.46 -10.94
N SER A 143 -13.45 0.34 -11.42
CA SER A 143 -14.23 -0.80 -11.90
C SER A 143 -15.17 -1.37 -10.82
N VAL A 144 -14.68 -1.55 -9.59
CA VAL A 144 -15.51 -2.02 -8.47
C VAL A 144 -16.60 -1.00 -8.14
N ARG A 145 -16.28 0.30 -8.11
CA ARG A 145 -17.27 1.35 -7.83
C ARG A 145 -18.38 1.39 -8.88
N ASP A 146 -18.01 1.35 -10.16
CA ASP A 146 -18.95 1.42 -11.27
C ASP A 146 -19.83 0.16 -11.32
N ALA A 147 -19.29 -1.02 -11.00
CA ALA A 147 -20.05 -2.25 -10.83
C ALA A 147 -21.12 -2.12 -9.72
N MET A 148 -20.76 -1.56 -8.56
CA MET A 148 -21.68 -1.32 -7.45
C MET A 148 -22.75 -0.29 -7.82
N ALA A 149 -22.36 0.82 -8.46
CA ALA A 149 -23.29 1.83 -8.95
C ALA A 149 -24.24 1.29 -10.04
N GLY A 150 -23.78 0.30 -10.81
CA GLY A 150 -24.57 -0.44 -11.80
C GLY A 150 -25.52 -1.48 -11.22
N GLY A 151 -25.65 -1.58 -9.89
CA GLY A 151 -26.62 -2.44 -9.22
C GLY A 151 -26.12 -3.84 -8.87
N LEU A 152 -24.81 -4.10 -8.93
CA LEU A 152 -24.20 -5.36 -8.46
C LEU A 152 -24.04 -5.42 -6.93
N GLN A 153 -24.96 -4.80 -6.20
CA GLN A 153 -24.99 -4.78 -4.74
C GLN A 153 -25.97 -5.81 -4.18
N ASP A 154 -25.82 -6.14 -2.90
CA ASP A 154 -26.79 -6.97 -2.18
C ASP A 154 -28.20 -6.35 -2.24
N PRO A 155 -29.27 -7.15 -2.12
CA PRO A 155 -30.62 -6.61 -2.02
C PRO A 155 -30.76 -5.69 -0.81
N ASP A 156 -31.59 -4.65 -0.90
CA ASP A 156 -31.85 -3.67 0.18
C ASP A 156 -32.23 -4.30 1.53
N THR A 157 -32.62 -5.58 1.55
CA THR A 157 -32.88 -6.36 2.78
C THR A 157 -31.69 -6.43 3.73
N VAL A 158 -30.46 -6.17 3.27
CA VAL A 158 -29.29 -6.09 4.15
C VAL A 158 -29.24 -4.77 4.94
N ILE A 159 -29.99 -3.75 4.49
CA ILE A 159 -30.08 -2.45 5.16
C ILE A 159 -31.10 -2.59 6.31
N PRO A 160 -30.72 -2.35 7.58
CA PRO A 160 -31.66 -2.43 8.70
C PRO A 160 -32.85 -1.49 8.49
N ASP A 161 -34.06 -1.94 8.84
CA ASP A 161 -35.32 -1.21 8.57
C ASP A 161 -35.30 0.25 9.03
N ALA A 162 -34.72 0.51 10.21
CA ALA A 162 -34.59 1.87 10.74
C ALA A 162 -33.74 2.78 9.84
N LEU A 163 -32.67 2.23 9.23
CA LEU A 163 -31.83 2.96 8.29
C LEU A 163 -32.52 3.13 6.94
N ALA A 164 -33.19 2.09 6.44
CA ALA A 164 -33.96 2.16 5.19
C ALA A 164 -35.08 3.22 5.26
N GLN A 165 -35.77 3.33 6.40
CA GLN A 165 -36.76 4.39 6.63
C GLN A 165 -36.14 5.78 6.60
N ARG A 166 -34.97 5.97 7.24
CA ARG A 166 -34.25 7.25 7.22
C ARG A 166 -33.80 7.63 5.82
N ILE A 167 -33.22 6.70 5.04
CA ILE A 167 -32.80 6.96 3.66
C ILE A 167 -34.00 7.44 2.81
N ARG A 168 -35.13 6.74 2.89
CA ARG A 168 -36.36 7.13 2.16
C ARG A 168 -36.84 8.54 2.52
N SER A 169 -36.70 8.96 3.78
CA SER A 169 -37.07 10.32 4.20
C SER A 169 -36.16 11.44 3.69
N LEU A 170 -34.93 11.11 3.26
CA LEU A 170 -33.94 12.06 2.75
C LEU A 170 -33.94 12.17 1.21
N GLN A 171 -34.63 11.25 0.53
CA GLN A 171 -34.74 11.20 -0.94
C GLN A 171 -36.02 11.89 -1.48
N VAL A 172 -36.75 12.60 -0.61
CA VAL A 172 -37.91 13.45 -0.92
C VAL A 172 -37.44 14.90 -1.00
#